data_AF-A0A5D2V3J0-F1
#
_entry.id   AF-A0A5D2V3J0-F1
#
_cell.length_a   1.000
_cell.length_b   1.000
_cell.length_c   1.000
_cell.angle_alpha   90.00
_cell.angle_beta   90.00
_cell.angle_gamma   90.00
#
_symmetry.space_group_name_H-M   'P 1'
#
loop_
_entity.id
_entity.type
_entity.pdbx_description
1 polymer ?
#
loop_
_entity_poly.entity_id
_entity_poly.type
_entity_poly.pdbx_seq_one_letter_code
_entity_poly.pdbx_strand_id
1 'polypeptide(L)'
;MVLFAAKVYTSMRSGSLAIIASTLDSLLDLLSGFILWFTAFSMSTPNPYQYPIGKKRMQPLGILVFASVMATLGLQIILESVRTMVSNEDEFNLTNEQERWVVGIMLGVTLTKLLLMFYCRTFTNEIVKAYAQDHFFDVITNIIGLVAVLLANYIDDWMDPVGAIILALYTIRTWSMTVLENVNSLVGRSAAPEYLQKLTYLCWNHHKAIKNIDTVRAYTFGSHYFVEVDIVLPANMALQEAHDIGESLQEKLELLPDIERAFVHLDYEFSHKPEHAQAHAL
;
A
#
# COMPACT_ATOMS: atom_id res chain seq x y z
N MET A 1 -2.88 18.86 -8.52
CA MET A 1 -3.83 19.85 -9.10
C MET A 1 -3.12 21.06 -9.72
N VAL A 2 -2.46 21.93 -8.94
CA VAL A 2 -1.78 23.13 -9.49
C VAL A 2 -0.70 22.78 -10.52
N LEU A 3 0.14 21.78 -10.22
CA LEU A 3 1.16 21.28 -11.17
C LEU A 3 0.56 20.76 -12.48
N PHE A 4 -0.53 19.99 -12.40
CA PHE A 4 -1.23 19.48 -13.58
C PHE A 4 -1.81 20.61 -14.43
N ALA A 5 -2.50 21.58 -13.82
CA ALA A 5 -3.06 22.74 -14.51
C ALA A 5 -1.97 23.58 -15.21
N ALA A 6 -0.83 23.78 -14.56
CA ALA A 6 0.33 24.47 -15.15
C ALA A 6 0.88 23.71 -16.37
N LYS A 7 1.05 22.38 -16.26
CA LYS A 7 1.56 21.55 -17.35
C LYS A 7 0.59 21.47 -18.55
N VAL A 8 -0.72 21.37 -18.31
CA VAL A 8 -1.74 21.40 -19.36
C VAL A 8 -1.70 22.72 -20.12
N TYR A 9 -1.60 23.85 -19.40
CA TYR A 9 -1.46 25.17 -20.01
C TYR A 9 -0.22 25.27 -20.90
N THR A 10 0.93 24.78 -20.43
CA THR A 10 2.18 24.76 -21.24
C THR A 10 2.09 23.80 -22.42
N SER A 11 1.39 22.66 -22.28
CA SER A 11 1.18 21.68 -23.36
C SER A 11 0.35 22.26 -24.51
N MET A 12 -0.77 22.92 -24.19
CA MET A 12 -1.63 23.54 -25.20
C MET A 12 -0.92 24.65 -25.98
N ARG A 13 0.08 25.31 -25.37
CA ARG A 13 0.86 26.37 -26.00
C ARG A 13 2.03 25.85 -26.85
N SER A 14 2.66 24.75 -26.43
CA SER A 14 3.92 24.31 -27.06
C SER A 14 3.72 23.27 -28.17
N GLY A 15 2.61 22.53 -28.20
CA GLY A 15 2.36 21.49 -29.22
C GLY A 15 3.37 20.33 -29.25
N SER A 16 4.29 20.27 -28.28
CA SER A 16 5.37 19.29 -28.23
C SER A 16 4.90 17.97 -27.62
N LEU A 17 5.19 16.86 -28.31
CA LEU A 17 4.90 15.51 -27.86
C LEU A 17 5.56 15.19 -26.50
N ALA A 18 6.74 15.74 -26.22
CA ALA A 18 7.42 15.57 -24.93
C ALA A 18 6.65 16.22 -23.76
N ILE A 19 6.02 17.37 -24.01
CA ILE A 19 5.20 18.07 -23.00
C ILE A 19 3.87 17.34 -22.82
N ILE A 20 3.30 16.77 -23.89
CA ILE A 20 2.10 15.93 -23.83
C ILE A 20 2.36 14.68 -22.99
N ALA A 21 3.49 13.99 -23.19
CA ALA A 21 3.90 12.85 -22.36
C ALA A 21 4.04 13.24 -20.87
N SER A 22 4.69 14.36 -20.57
CA SER A 22 4.82 14.87 -19.19
C SER A 22 3.49 15.32 -18.57
N THR A 23 2.50 15.74 -19.37
CA THR A 23 1.15 16.01 -18.87
C THR A 23 0.36 14.75 -18.55
N LEU A 24 0.51 13.69 -19.34
CA LEU A 24 -0.13 12.40 -19.08
C LEU A 24 0.38 11.80 -17.77
N ASP A 25 1.69 11.86 -17.53
CA ASP A 25 2.31 11.48 -16.27
C ASP A 25 1.67 12.19 -15.07
N SER A 26 1.54 13.52 -15.14
CA SER A 26 0.89 14.30 -14.07
C SER A 26 -0.63 14.14 -13.98
N LEU A 27 -1.31 13.66 -15.02
CA LEU A 27 -2.71 13.24 -14.95
C LEU A 27 -2.83 11.94 -14.17
N LEU A 28 -1.90 11.02 -14.38
CA LEU A 28 -1.88 9.73 -13.70
C LEU A 28 -1.55 9.90 -12.21
N ASP A 29 -0.59 10.74 -11.85
CA ASP A 29 -0.35 11.15 -10.45
C ASP A 29 -1.62 11.68 -9.77
N LEU A 30 -2.40 12.46 -10.52
CA LEU A 30 -3.62 13.08 -10.04
C LEU A 30 -4.72 12.03 -9.84
N LEU A 31 -4.88 11.10 -10.78
CA LEU A 31 -5.80 9.97 -10.67
C LEU A 31 -5.42 9.07 -9.49
N SER A 32 -4.15 8.73 -9.37
CA SER A 32 -3.59 7.97 -8.25
C SER A 32 -3.84 8.64 -6.90
N GLY A 33 -3.54 9.94 -6.79
CA GLY A 33 -3.85 10.73 -5.61
C GLY A 33 -5.35 10.81 -5.30
N PHE A 34 -6.20 10.87 -6.33
CA PHE A 34 -7.65 10.81 -6.18
C PHE A 34 -8.13 9.45 -5.65
N ILE A 35 -7.59 8.34 -6.15
CA ILE A 35 -7.90 6.98 -5.67
C ILE A 35 -7.58 6.84 -4.18
N LEU A 36 -6.39 7.29 -3.76
CA LEU A 36 -5.96 7.23 -2.36
C LEU A 36 -6.78 8.16 -1.47
N TRP A 37 -7.06 9.39 -1.93
CA TRP A 37 -7.93 10.33 -1.22
C TRP A 37 -9.36 9.80 -1.07
N PHE A 38 -9.94 9.27 -2.15
CA PHE A 38 -11.28 8.67 -2.13
C PHE A 38 -11.34 7.47 -1.18
N THR A 39 -10.29 6.65 -1.16
CA THR A 39 -10.15 5.54 -0.22
C THR A 39 -10.16 6.04 1.22
N ALA A 40 -9.34 7.03 1.55
CA ALA A 40 -9.30 7.63 2.89
C ALA A 40 -10.62 8.29 3.29
N PHE A 41 -11.29 8.97 2.36
CA PHE A 41 -12.61 9.56 2.57
C PHE A 41 -13.69 8.50 2.83
N SER A 42 -13.69 7.42 2.04
CA SER A 42 -14.62 6.31 2.19
C SER A 42 -14.45 5.59 3.53
N MET A 43 -13.20 5.44 4.01
CA MET A 43 -12.91 4.88 5.33
C MET A 43 -13.41 5.75 6.49
N SER A 44 -13.38 7.08 6.32
CA SER A 44 -13.74 8.05 7.36
C SER A 44 -15.26 8.24 7.51
N THR A 45 -16.06 7.67 6.61
CA THR A 45 -17.53 7.79 6.61
C THR A 45 -18.21 6.40 6.64
N PRO A 46 -18.02 5.61 7.71
CA PRO A 46 -18.71 4.33 7.86
C PRO A 46 -20.18 4.55 8.25
N ASN A 47 -21.09 3.83 7.60
CA ASN A 47 -22.49 3.73 8.02
C ASN A 47 -22.65 2.41 8.79
N PRO A 48 -22.94 2.42 10.10
CA PRO A 48 -23.05 1.20 10.91
C PRO A 48 -24.10 0.20 10.41
N TYR A 49 -25.16 0.65 9.74
CA TYR A 49 -26.20 -0.25 9.21
C TYR A 49 -25.76 -1.02 7.96
N GLN A 50 -24.82 -0.48 7.19
CA GLN A 50 -24.27 -1.14 6.00
C GLN A 50 -22.93 -1.82 6.29
N TYR A 51 -22.14 -1.23 7.18
CA TYR A 51 -20.78 -1.62 7.53
C TYR A 51 -20.67 -1.66 9.06
N PRO A 52 -21.22 -2.70 9.73
CA PRO A 52 -21.28 -2.78 11.20
C PRO A 52 -19.89 -2.82 11.86
N ILE A 53 -18.91 -3.32 11.11
CA ILE A 53 -17.49 -3.44 11.48
C ILE A 53 -16.64 -2.28 10.94
N GLY A 54 -17.25 -1.28 10.31
CA GLY A 54 -16.56 -0.16 9.67
C GLY A 54 -16.01 -0.48 8.27
N LYS A 55 -15.20 0.45 7.74
CA LYS A 55 -14.69 0.43 6.36
C LYS A 55 -13.17 0.42 6.27
N LYS A 56 -12.45 0.07 7.35
CA LYS A 56 -10.97 0.09 7.38
C LYS A 56 -10.34 -0.80 6.30
N ARG A 57 -11.05 -1.85 5.87
CA ARG A 57 -10.65 -2.77 4.78
C ARG A 57 -10.53 -2.12 3.40
N MET A 58 -11.10 -0.93 3.20
CA MET A 58 -10.92 -0.18 1.97
C MET A 58 -9.46 0.25 1.75
N GLN A 59 -8.67 0.38 2.82
CA GLN A 59 -7.25 0.77 2.74
C GLN A 59 -6.42 -0.14 1.82
N PRO A 60 -6.26 -1.45 2.10
CA PRO A 60 -5.48 -2.32 1.22
C PRO A 60 -6.10 -2.48 -0.16
N LEU A 61 -7.43 -2.36 -0.30
CA LEU A 61 -8.09 -2.37 -1.60
C LEU A 61 -7.71 -1.14 -2.44
N GLY A 62 -7.72 0.05 -1.84
CA GLY A 62 -7.31 1.29 -2.50
C GLY A 62 -5.85 1.29 -2.90
N ILE A 63 -4.97 0.76 -2.04
CA ILE A 63 -3.55 0.57 -2.34
C ILE A 63 -3.36 -0.44 -3.48
N LEU A 64 -4.15 -1.51 -3.52
CA LEU A 64 -4.09 -2.51 -4.60
C LEU A 64 -4.49 -1.91 -5.96
N VAL A 65 -5.58 -1.14 -6.01
CA VAL A 65 -6.02 -0.44 -7.24
C VAL A 65 -4.96 0.57 -7.68
N PHE A 66 -4.41 1.33 -6.75
CA PHE A 66 -3.35 2.27 -7.05
C PHE A 66 -2.08 1.57 -7.59
N ALA A 67 -1.62 0.52 -6.91
CA ALA A 67 -0.44 -0.25 -7.33
C ALA A 67 -0.62 -0.93 -8.70
N SER A 68 -1.83 -1.38 -9.05
CA SER A 68 -2.09 -1.97 -10.37
C SER A 68 -2.06 -0.95 -11.50
N VAL A 69 -2.54 0.28 -11.25
CA VAL A 69 -2.37 1.40 -12.19
C VAL A 69 -0.88 1.68 -12.38
N MET A 70 -0.10 1.82 -11.30
CA MET A 70 1.33 2.12 -11.40
C MET A 70 2.13 1.00 -12.09
N ALA A 71 1.80 -0.27 -11.85
CA ALA A 71 2.41 -1.39 -12.56
C ALA A 71 2.11 -1.35 -14.08
N THR A 72 0.89 -0.96 -14.45
CA THR A 72 0.49 -0.77 -15.85
C THR A 72 1.29 0.36 -16.52
N LEU A 73 1.58 1.44 -15.79
CA LEU A 73 2.43 2.52 -16.27
C LEU A 73 3.86 2.07 -16.50
N GLY A 74 4.43 1.29 -15.58
CA GLY A 74 5.73 0.66 -15.79
C GLY A 74 5.76 -0.18 -17.07
N LEU A 75 4.70 -0.95 -17.35
CA LEU A 75 4.62 -1.74 -18.59
C LEU A 75 4.54 -0.85 -19.84
N GLN A 76 3.76 0.24 -19.79
CA GLN A 76 3.68 1.20 -20.89
C GLN A 76 5.04 1.83 -21.21
N ILE A 77 5.82 2.19 -20.18
CA ILE A 77 7.17 2.73 -20.36
C ILE A 77 8.06 1.72 -21.07
N ILE A 78 8.03 0.44 -20.67
CA ILE A 78 8.81 -0.62 -21.36
C ILE A 78 8.42 -0.72 -22.84
N LEU A 79 7.11 -0.75 -23.13
CA LEU A 79 6.63 -0.87 -24.51
C LEU A 79 7.05 0.33 -25.37
N GLU A 80 6.96 1.54 -24.82
CA GLU A 80 7.37 2.75 -25.53
C GLU A 80 8.89 2.78 -25.74
N SER A 81 9.69 2.48 -24.71
CA SER A 81 11.16 2.41 -24.83
C SER A 81 11.60 1.37 -25.86
N VAL A 82 10.97 0.19 -25.89
CA VAL A 82 11.26 -0.84 -26.91
C VAL A 82 10.86 -0.34 -28.30
N ARG A 83 9.73 0.35 -28.42
CA ARG A 83 9.29 0.95 -29.69
C ARG A 83 10.31 1.98 -30.19
N THR A 84 10.79 2.87 -29.32
CA THR A 84 11.83 3.86 -29.65
C THR A 84 13.12 3.19 -30.12
N MET A 85 13.54 2.10 -29.49
CA MET A 85 14.72 1.33 -29.94
C MET A 85 14.54 0.68 -31.31
N VAL A 86 13.33 0.26 -31.66
CA VAL A 86 13.05 -0.45 -32.92
C VAL A 86 12.78 0.50 -34.08
N SER A 87 12.13 1.65 -33.81
CA SER A 87 11.74 2.57 -34.87
C SER A 87 12.90 3.37 -35.44
N ASN A 88 14.04 3.49 -34.73
CA ASN A 88 15.16 4.37 -35.10
C ASN A 88 14.63 5.76 -35.57
N GLU A 89 13.51 6.21 -34.99
CA GLU A 89 12.99 7.53 -35.32
C GLU A 89 13.96 8.56 -34.75
N ASP A 90 14.58 9.31 -35.66
CA ASP A 90 15.56 10.34 -35.40
C ASP A 90 15.15 11.24 -34.23
N GLU A 91 16.13 11.51 -33.36
CA GLU A 91 16.19 12.50 -32.29
C GLU A 91 14.95 13.36 -32.10
N PHE A 92 14.39 13.31 -30.89
CA PHE A 92 13.75 14.49 -30.30
C PHE A 92 14.81 15.59 -30.17
N ASN A 93 15.13 16.25 -31.29
CA ASN A 93 15.96 17.43 -31.37
C ASN A 93 15.17 18.60 -30.75
N LEU A 94 15.13 18.63 -29.42
CA LEU A 94 14.65 19.78 -28.67
C LEU A 94 15.60 20.94 -28.99
N THR A 95 15.04 22.04 -29.48
CA THR A 95 15.82 23.28 -29.66
C THR A 95 16.43 23.67 -28.31
N ASN A 96 17.65 24.24 -28.28
CA ASN A 96 18.37 24.67 -27.06
C ASN A 96 17.53 25.52 -26.06
N GLU A 97 16.47 26.18 -26.52
CA GLU A 97 15.49 26.86 -25.66
C GLU A 97 14.46 25.91 -25.05
N GLN A 98 13.93 24.95 -25.82
CA GLN A 98 12.95 23.96 -25.35
C GLN A 98 13.57 23.02 -24.32
N GLU A 99 14.83 22.62 -24.52
CA GLU A 99 15.57 21.78 -23.57
C GLU A 99 15.71 22.49 -22.20
N ARG A 100 16.04 23.79 -22.19
CA ARG A 100 16.10 24.61 -20.96
C ARG A 100 14.76 24.71 -20.24
N TRP A 101 13.65 24.85 -20.97
CA TRP A 101 12.31 24.88 -20.38
C TRP A 101 11.89 23.52 -19.82
N VAL A 102 12.17 22.42 -20.53
CA VAL A 102 11.87 21.05 -20.07
C VAL A 102 12.69 20.72 -18.82
N VAL A 103 14.00 21.00 -18.82
CA VAL A 103 14.88 20.82 -17.66
C VAL A 103 14.40 21.65 -16.46
N GLY A 104 14.00 22.90 -16.67
CA GLY A 104 13.48 23.76 -15.61
C GLY A 104 12.17 23.24 -15.00
N ILE A 105 11.24 22.76 -15.83
CA ILE A 105 9.97 22.17 -15.36
C ILE A 105 10.22 20.85 -14.63
N MET A 106 11.09 19.98 -15.15
CA MET A 106 11.46 18.71 -14.52
C MET A 106 12.11 18.94 -13.15
N LEU A 107 13.03 19.91 -13.03
CA LEU A 107 13.61 20.32 -11.76
C LEU A 107 12.57 20.84 -10.78
N GLY A 108 11.65 21.70 -11.22
CA GLY A 108 10.58 22.23 -10.38
C GLY A 108 9.62 21.14 -9.88
N VAL A 109 9.27 20.18 -10.74
CA VAL A 109 8.46 19.00 -10.38
C VAL A 109 9.20 18.12 -9.37
N THR A 110 10.48 17.84 -9.62
CA THR A 110 11.32 17.02 -8.74
C THR A 110 11.43 17.64 -7.35
N LEU A 111 11.67 18.96 -7.27
CA LEU A 111 11.76 19.66 -5.99
C LEU A 111 10.43 19.64 -5.23
N THR A 112 9.31 19.80 -5.95
CA THR A 112 7.97 19.76 -5.36
C THR A 112 7.61 18.36 -4.87
N LYS A 113 7.87 17.31 -5.67
CA LYS A 113 7.67 15.91 -5.26
C LYS A 113 8.57 15.52 -4.09
N LEU A 114 9.81 16.02 -4.03
CA LEU A 114 10.72 15.82 -2.90
C LEU A 114 10.20 16.46 -1.61
N LEU A 115 9.70 17.70 -1.67
CA LEU A 115 9.06 18.35 -0.51
C LEU A 115 7.82 17.58 -0.03
N LEU A 116 6.98 17.14 -0.98
CA LEU A 116 5.81 16.31 -0.69
C LEU A 116 6.21 14.97 -0.07
N MET A 117 7.28 14.34 -0.54
CA MET A 117 7.80 13.08 0.01
C MET A 117 8.22 13.25 1.48
N PHE A 118 8.97 14.31 1.82
CA PHE A 118 9.34 14.59 3.20
C PHE A 118 8.12 14.87 4.09
N TYR A 119 7.15 15.61 3.57
CA TYR A 119 5.90 15.88 4.27
C TYR A 119 5.12 14.58 4.51
N CYS A 120 4.91 13.75 3.48
CA CYS A 120 4.17 12.49 3.60
C CYS A 120 4.88 11.48 4.52
N ARG A 121 6.22 11.49 4.59
CA ARG A 121 6.98 10.62 5.52
C ARG A 121 6.76 10.92 7.00
N THR A 122 6.26 12.11 7.35
CA THR A 122 5.92 12.40 8.75
C THR A 122 4.64 11.70 9.22
N PHE A 123 3.85 11.12 8.30
CA PHE A 123 2.63 10.40 8.63
C PHE A 123 2.83 8.89 8.66
N THR A 124 2.17 8.21 9.59
CA THR A 124 2.27 6.76 9.79
C THR A 124 1.25 5.95 8.98
N ASN A 125 0.23 6.60 8.41
CA ASN A 125 -0.86 5.98 7.64
C ASN A 125 -0.33 5.33 6.36
N GLU A 126 -0.70 4.08 6.10
CA GLU A 126 -0.20 3.34 4.92
C GLU A 126 -0.64 3.94 3.59
N ILE A 127 -1.83 4.57 3.53
CA ILE A 127 -2.26 5.30 2.32
C ILE A 127 -1.26 6.42 2.02
N VAL A 128 -0.83 7.14 3.05
CA VAL A 128 0.14 8.23 2.91
C VAL A 128 1.54 7.69 2.63
N LYS A 129 1.92 6.53 3.21
CA LYS A 129 3.19 5.87 2.90
C LYS A 129 3.25 5.39 1.45
N ALA A 130 2.18 4.78 0.93
CA ALA A 130 2.08 4.37 -0.47
C ALA A 130 2.23 5.58 -1.41
N TYR A 131 1.59 6.69 -1.06
CA TYR A 131 1.74 7.95 -1.79
C TYR A 131 3.14 8.55 -1.67
N ALA A 132 3.77 8.49 -0.48
CA ALA A 132 5.16 8.94 -0.30
C ALA A 132 6.15 8.11 -1.11
N GLN A 133 5.89 6.80 -1.20
CA GLN A 133 6.68 5.87 -2.00
C GLN A 133 6.57 6.23 -3.48
N ASP A 134 5.37 6.49 -3.97
CA ASP A 134 5.12 7.00 -5.34
C ASP A 134 5.97 8.24 -5.66
N HIS A 135 5.85 9.29 -4.85
CA HIS A 135 6.64 10.52 -5.03
C HIS A 135 8.15 10.26 -4.98
N PHE A 136 8.60 9.31 -4.16
CA PHE A 136 10.00 8.94 -4.11
C PHE A 136 10.47 8.25 -5.40
N PHE A 137 9.66 7.34 -5.94
CA PHE A 137 9.93 6.72 -7.24
C PHE A 137 10.00 7.78 -8.33
N ASP A 138 9.06 8.73 -8.34
CA ASP A 138 9.05 9.80 -9.33
C ASP A 138 10.25 10.73 -9.21
N VAL A 139 10.72 11.02 -7.99
CA VAL A 139 11.94 11.80 -7.80
C VAL A 139 13.15 11.04 -8.36
N ILE A 140 13.24 9.72 -8.12
CA ILE A 140 14.33 8.90 -8.67
C ILE A 140 14.28 8.87 -10.19
N THR A 141 13.12 8.59 -10.79
CA THR A 141 12.98 8.51 -12.25
C THR A 141 13.25 9.86 -12.91
N ASN A 142 12.80 10.97 -12.32
CA ASN A 142 13.09 12.31 -12.82
C ASN A 142 14.58 12.67 -12.73
N ILE A 143 15.27 12.32 -11.62
CA ILE A 143 16.72 12.56 -11.48
C ILE A 143 17.49 11.75 -12.53
N ILE A 144 17.15 10.47 -12.70
CA ILE A 144 17.85 9.61 -13.65
C ILE A 144 17.57 10.05 -15.09
N GLY A 145 16.34 10.43 -15.42
CA GLY A 145 15.99 11.03 -16.72
C GLY A 145 16.74 12.34 -16.97
N LEU A 146 16.88 13.20 -15.95
CA LEU A 146 17.66 14.44 -16.08
C LEU A 146 19.14 14.15 -16.34
N VAL A 147 19.71 13.18 -15.63
CA VAL A 147 21.10 12.74 -15.86
C VAL A 147 21.26 12.15 -17.27
N ALA A 148 20.29 11.38 -17.75
CA ALA A 148 20.29 10.83 -19.10
C ALA A 148 20.28 11.93 -20.17
N VAL A 149 19.42 12.95 -20.03
CA VAL A 149 19.38 14.11 -20.94
C VAL A 149 20.70 14.89 -20.93
N LEU A 150 21.26 15.19 -19.75
CA LEU A 150 22.53 15.92 -19.65
C LEU A 150 23.70 15.17 -20.28
N LEU A 151 23.65 13.85 -20.23
CA LEU A 151 24.65 12.98 -20.80
C LEU A 151 24.35 12.55 -22.25
N ALA A 152 23.18 12.85 -22.79
CA ALA A 152 22.79 12.47 -24.16
C ALA A 152 23.79 12.98 -25.20
N ASN A 153 24.37 14.17 -24.98
CA ASN A 153 25.39 14.73 -25.87
C ASN A 153 26.76 14.02 -25.81
N TYR A 154 26.99 13.13 -24.84
CA TYR A 154 28.26 12.43 -24.59
C TYR A 154 28.16 10.92 -24.74
N ILE A 155 26.95 10.36 -24.82
CA ILE A 155 26.72 8.91 -24.79
C ILE A 155 25.78 8.52 -25.93
N ASP A 156 26.06 7.40 -26.59
CA ASP A 156 25.28 6.91 -27.72
C ASP A 156 23.76 6.81 -27.41
N ASP A 157 22.94 7.13 -28.41
CA ASP A 157 21.47 7.27 -28.33
C ASP A 157 20.73 6.04 -27.76
N TRP A 158 21.34 4.86 -27.75
CA TRP A 158 20.73 3.63 -27.23
C TRP A 158 20.67 3.56 -25.70
N MET A 159 21.39 4.44 -24.99
CA MET A 159 21.49 4.34 -23.52
C MET A 159 20.24 4.86 -22.79
N ASP A 160 19.52 5.82 -23.37
CA ASP A 160 18.31 6.40 -22.77
C ASP A 160 17.14 5.39 -22.72
N PRO A 161 16.78 4.68 -23.82
CA PRO A 161 15.76 3.62 -23.76
C PRO A 161 16.11 2.47 -22.81
N VAL A 162 17.40 2.10 -22.73
CA VAL A 162 17.85 1.04 -21.80
C VAL A 162 17.70 1.48 -20.35
N GLY A 163 18.05 2.74 -20.04
CA GLY A 163 17.83 3.33 -18.71
C GLY A 163 16.36 3.33 -18.32
N ALA A 164 15.48 3.74 -19.24
CA ALA A 164 14.03 3.73 -19.04
C ALA A 164 13.46 2.33 -18.78
N ILE A 165 13.92 1.31 -19.52
CA ILE A 165 13.50 -0.09 -19.30
C ILE A 165 13.93 -0.59 -17.91
N ILE A 166 15.18 -0.31 -17.48
CA ILE A 166 15.68 -0.71 -16.16
C ILE A 166 14.83 -0.08 -15.05
N LEU A 167 14.51 1.21 -15.17
CA LEU A 167 13.67 1.91 -14.21
C LEU A 167 12.25 1.33 -14.17
N ALA A 168 11.67 1.08 -15.34
CA ALA A 168 10.34 0.53 -15.43
C ALA A 168 10.24 -0.88 -14.82
N LEU A 169 11.24 -1.73 -15.02
CA LEU A 169 11.32 -3.05 -14.36
C LEU A 169 11.40 -2.92 -12.84
N TYR A 170 12.18 -1.96 -12.33
CA TYR A 170 12.28 -1.68 -10.90
C TYR A 170 10.94 -1.19 -10.32
N THR A 171 10.24 -0.31 -11.03
CA THR A 171 8.90 0.18 -10.69
C THR A 171 7.88 -0.97 -10.66
N ILE A 172 7.81 -1.79 -11.72
CA ILE A 172 6.90 -2.95 -11.79
C ILE A 172 7.15 -3.91 -10.63
N ARG A 173 8.42 -4.25 -10.37
CA ARG A 173 8.79 -5.14 -9.26
C ARG A 173 8.29 -4.60 -7.93
N THR A 174 8.51 -3.31 -7.68
CA THR A 174 8.13 -2.68 -6.42
C THR A 174 6.62 -2.69 -6.23
N TRP A 175 5.85 -2.24 -7.22
CA TRP A 175 4.39 -2.22 -7.12
C TRP A 175 3.79 -3.62 -7.07
N SER A 176 4.40 -4.60 -7.75
CA SER A 176 3.99 -6.01 -7.66
C SER A 176 4.17 -6.57 -6.24
N MET A 177 5.28 -6.23 -5.57
CA MET A 177 5.49 -6.59 -4.16
C MET A 177 4.45 -5.91 -3.26
N THR A 178 4.16 -4.62 -3.46
CA THR A 178 3.10 -3.90 -2.74
C THR A 178 1.74 -4.57 -2.91
N VAL A 179 1.39 -5.03 -4.13
CA VAL A 179 0.16 -5.79 -4.38
C VAL A 179 0.14 -7.08 -3.56
N LEU A 180 1.21 -7.87 -3.59
CA LEU A 180 1.29 -9.14 -2.85
C LEU A 180 1.15 -8.92 -1.34
N GLU A 181 1.78 -7.88 -0.80
CA GLU A 181 1.65 -7.52 0.63
C GLU A 181 0.20 -7.16 0.99
N ASN A 182 -0.46 -6.33 0.20
CA ASN A 182 -1.84 -5.91 0.46
C ASN A 182 -2.85 -7.05 0.24
N VAL A 183 -2.62 -7.93 -0.73
CA VAL A 183 -3.40 -9.16 -0.92
C VAL A 183 -3.26 -10.08 0.29
N ASN A 184 -2.04 -10.31 0.79
CA ASN A 184 -1.82 -11.09 2.00
C ASN A 184 -2.56 -10.51 3.21
N SER A 185 -2.61 -9.18 3.32
CA SER A 185 -3.34 -8.47 4.37
C SER A 185 -4.87 -8.67 4.30
N LEU A 186 -5.40 -8.90 3.09
CA LEU A 186 -6.82 -9.16 2.85
C LEU A 186 -7.21 -10.63 3.02
N VAL A 187 -6.30 -11.55 2.69
CA VAL A 187 -6.58 -13.01 2.64
C VAL A 187 -6.54 -13.67 4.02
N GLY A 188 -6.05 -13.01 5.06
CA GLY A 188 -5.98 -13.62 6.39
C GLY A 188 -4.60 -14.16 6.74
N ARG A 189 -3.51 -13.47 6.36
CA ARG A 189 -2.17 -13.90 6.76
C ARG A 189 -2.05 -13.90 8.29
N SER A 190 -1.56 -15.00 8.84
CA SER A 190 -1.36 -15.11 10.29
C SER A 190 -0.31 -14.11 10.79
N ALA A 191 -0.51 -13.62 12.00
CA ALA A 191 0.44 -12.77 12.70
C ALA A 191 1.78 -13.50 12.91
N ALA A 192 2.83 -12.72 13.11
CA ALA A 192 4.15 -13.28 13.38
C ALA A 192 4.14 -14.15 14.66
N PRO A 193 4.93 -15.24 14.72
CA PRO A 193 4.96 -16.14 15.88
C PRO A 193 5.23 -15.43 17.21
N GLU A 194 6.05 -14.37 17.20
CA GLU A 194 6.36 -13.56 18.37
C GLU A 194 5.12 -12.81 18.89
N TYR A 195 4.26 -12.35 17.98
CA TYR A 195 3.01 -11.69 18.34
C TYR A 195 2.00 -12.70 18.89
N LEU A 196 1.89 -13.89 18.27
CA LEU A 196 1.06 -14.98 18.78
C LEU A 196 1.48 -15.40 20.20
N GLN A 197 2.78 -15.55 20.45
CA GLN A 197 3.31 -15.86 21.79
C GLN A 197 2.95 -14.78 22.81
N LYS A 198 3.03 -13.49 22.43
CA LYS A 198 2.62 -12.37 23.28
C LYS A 198 1.13 -12.45 23.63
N LEU A 199 0.26 -12.78 22.67
CA LEU A 199 -1.16 -12.96 22.91
C LEU A 199 -1.42 -14.16 23.83
N THR A 200 -0.81 -15.31 23.56
CA THR A 200 -0.92 -16.50 24.42
C THR A 200 -0.49 -16.21 25.85
N TYR A 201 0.63 -15.49 26.04
CA TYR A 201 1.09 -15.09 27.37
C TYR A 201 0.09 -14.17 28.08
N LEU A 202 -0.48 -13.20 27.36
CA LEU A 202 -1.48 -12.28 27.92
C LEU A 202 -2.75 -13.03 28.34
N CYS A 203 -3.25 -13.95 27.50
CA CYS A 203 -4.39 -14.79 27.80
C CYS A 203 -4.13 -15.67 29.03
N TRP A 204 -2.96 -16.30 29.12
CA TRP A 204 -2.61 -17.22 30.22
C TRP A 204 -2.59 -16.51 31.57
N ASN A 205 -2.06 -15.29 31.59
CA ASN A 205 -1.93 -14.49 32.80
C ASN A 205 -3.15 -13.61 33.07
N HIS A 206 -4.22 -13.74 32.29
CA HIS A 206 -5.39 -12.88 32.43
C HIS A 206 -6.15 -13.16 33.74
N HIS A 207 -6.43 -14.43 34.05
CA HIS A 207 -7.19 -14.82 35.23
C HIS A 207 -6.79 -16.20 35.76
N LYS A 208 -6.81 -16.38 37.08
CA LYS A 208 -6.38 -17.64 37.75
C LYS A 208 -7.27 -18.85 37.45
N ALA A 209 -8.50 -18.62 37.00
CA ALA A 209 -9.44 -19.69 36.67
C ALA A 209 -9.21 -20.31 35.28
N ILE A 210 -8.39 -19.68 34.43
CA ILE A 210 -8.02 -20.21 33.13
C ILE A 210 -7.13 -21.43 33.36
N LYS A 211 -7.60 -22.60 32.93
CA LYS A 211 -6.88 -23.87 33.10
C LYS A 211 -5.95 -24.15 31.93
N ASN A 212 -6.44 -23.90 30.71
CA ASN A 212 -5.77 -24.17 29.46
C ASN A 212 -6.11 -23.05 28.46
N ILE A 213 -5.21 -22.85 27.50
CA ILE A 213 -5.49 -22.11 26.27
C ILE A 213 -5.48 -23.18 25.19
N ASP A 214 -6.61 -23.36 24.52
CA ASP A 214 -6.71 -24.36 23.46
C ASP A 214 -6.12 -23.80 22.16
N THR A 215 -6.69 -22.69 21.68
CA THR A 215 -6.32 -22.09 20.41
C THR A 215 -6.08 -20.59 20.55
N VAL A 216 -5.02 -20.09 19.91
CA VAL A 216 -4.78 -18.66 19.71
C VAL A 216 -4.49 -18.43 18.24
N ARG A 217 -5.36 -17.67 17.58
CA ARG A 217 -5.20 -17.27 16.19
C ARG A 217 -5.25 -15.75 16.12
N ALA A 218 -4.30 -15.20 15.39
CA ALA A 218 -4.35 -13.82 14.98
C ALA A 218 -4.04 -13.78 13.49
N TYR A 219 -4.91 -13.14 12.72
CA TYR A 219 -4.76 -13.03 11.27
C TYR A 219 -5.20 -11.65 10.78
N THR A 220 -4.54 -11.17 9.74
CA THR A 220 -4.82 -9.84 9.17
C THR A 220 -6.16 -9.86 8.46
N PHE A 221 -6.99 -8.85 8.68
CA PHE A 221 -8.22 -8.72 7.91
C PHE A 221 -8.47 -7.27 7.50
N GLY A 222 -7.63 -6.80 6.58
CA GLY A 222 -7.46 -5.38 6.30
C GLY A 222 -6.10 -4.92 6.81
N SER A 223 -6.04 -3.80 7.51
CA SER A 223 -4.80 -3.25 8.09
C SER A 223 -4.53 -3.64 9.55
N HIS A 224 -5.47 -4.36 10.19
CA HIS A 224 -5.40 -4.75 11.60
C HIS A 224 -5.65 -6.25 11.74
N TYR A 225 -5.36 -6.80 12.92
CA TYR A 225 -5.58 -8.20 13.28
C TYR A 225 -7.00 -8.43 13.81
N PHE A 226 -7.56 -9.55 13.37
CA PHE A 226 -8.64 -10.24 14.05
C PHE A 226 -8.00 -11.33 14.91
N VAL A 227 -8.41 -11.39 16.16
CA VAL A 227 -7.88 -12.35 17.13
C VAL A 227 -8.99 -13.27 17.60
N GLU A 228 -8.76 -14.56 17.54
CA GLU A 228 -9.64 -15.60 18.05
C GLU A 228 -8.87 -16.38 19.12
N VAL A 229 -9.43 -16.47 20.31
CA VAL A 229 -8.83 -17.15 21.46
C VAL A 229 -9.86 -18.06 22.10
N ASP A 230 -9.47 -19.30 22.32
CA ASP A 230 -10.29 -20.30 23.00
C ASP A 230 -9.63 -20.59 24.35
N ILE A 231 -10.31 -20.17 25.44
CA ILE A 231 -9.84 -20.39 26.82
C ILE A 231 -10.69 -21.44 27.52
N VAL A 232 -10.03 -22.26 28.34
CA VAL A 232 -10.69 -23.34 29.07
C VAL A 232 -10.90 -22.95 30.53
N LEU A 233 -12.17 -22.95 30.95
CA LEU A 233 -12.63 -22.63 32.29
C LEU A 233 -13.18 -23.88 33.01
N PRO A 234 -13.38 -23.85 34.34
CA PRO A 234 -13.98 -24.96 35.06
C PRO A 234 -15.41 -25.25 34.57
N ALA A 235 -15.72 -26.52 34.25
CA ALA A 235 -17.04 -26.93 33.75
C ALA A 235 -18.22 -26.63 34.69
N ASN A 236 -17.96 -26.45 35.99
CA ASN A 236 -18.94 -26.14 37.01
C ASN A 236 -19.01 -24.65 37.36
N MET A 237 -18.29 -23.79 36.63
CA MET A 237 -18.32 -22.34 36.80
C MET A 237 -19.69 -21.79 36.36
N ALA A 238 -20.22 -20.81 37.08
CA ALA A 238 -21.46 -20.16 36.67
C ALA A 238 -21.23 -19.42 35.33
N LEU A 239 -22.19 -19.50 34.41
CA LEU A 239 -22.09 -18.86 33.10
C LEU A 239 -21.76 -17.36 33.20
N GLN A 240 -22.34 -16.69 34.20
CA GLN A 240 -22.07 -15.27 34.47
C GLN A 240 -20.58 -15.03 34.77
N GLU A 241 -19.97 -15.81 35.66
CA GLU A 241 -18.55 -15.67 36.00
C GLU A 241 -17.64 -15.98 34.81
N ALA A 242 -17.99 -17.03 34.05
CA ALA A 242 -17.25 -17.39 32.84
C ALA A 242 -17.32 -16.26 31.80
N HIS A 243 -18.52 -15.70 31.59
CA HIS A 243 -18.75 -14.58 30.69
C HIS A 243 -17.96 -13.34 31.10
N ASP A 244 -17.97 -12.95 32.38
CA ASP A 244 -17.25 -11.78 32.88
C ASP A 244 -15.71 -11.94 32.67
N ILE A 245 -15.18 -13.15 32.83
CA ILE A 245 -13.75 -13.45 32.53
C ILE A 245 -13.48 -13.35 31.02
N GLY A 246 -14.36 -13.90 30.18
CA GLY A 246 -14.24 -13.85 28.73
C GLY A 246 -14.32 -12.44 28.16
N GLU A 247 -15.32 -11.66 28.59
CA GLU A 247 -15.54 -10.28 28.18
C GLU A 247 -14.36 -9.39 28.58
N SER A 248 -13.91 -9.48 29.83
CA SER A 248 -12.74 -8.69 30.28
C SER A 248 -11.44 -9.08 29.57
N LEU A 249 -11.27 -10.34 29.15
CA LEU A 249 -10.16 -10.75 28.28
C LEU A 249 -10.30 -10.16 26.87
N GLN A 250 -11.51 -10.17 26.31
CA GLN A 250 -11.79 -9.58 25.00
C GLN A 250 -11.45 -8.09 24.98
N GLU A 251 -11.93 -7.33 25.96
CA GLU A 251 -11.62 -5.90 26.11
C GLU A 251 -10.11 -5.67 26.24
N LYS A 252 -9.41 -6.48 27.03
CA LYS A 252 -7.95 -6.38 27.19
C LYS A 252 -7.20 -6.61 25.88
N LEU A 253 -7.67 -7.52 25.03
CA LEU A 253 -7.09 -7.78 23.72
C LEU A 253 -7.39 -6.62 22.74
N GLU A 254 -8.63 -6.12 22.72
CA GLU A 254 -9.05 -5.00 21.85
C GLU A 254 -8.37 -3.67 22.20
N LEU A 255 -7.79 -3.53 23.40
CA LEU A 255 -6.96 -2.38 23.77
C LEU A 255 -5.57 -2.38 23.11
N LEU A 256 -5.13 -3.50 22.50
CA LEU A 256 -3.88 -3.53 21.76
C LEU A 256 -4.02 -2.79 20.42
N PRO A 257 -3.04 -1.95 20.04
CA PRO A 257 -3.18 -1.02 18.90
C PRO A 257 -3.39 -1.72 17.55
N ASP A 258 -2.87 -2.94 17.41
CA ASP A 258 -2.91 -3.69 16.15
C ASP A 258 -4.15 -4.59 16.03
N ILE A 259 -5.00 -4.67 17.06
CA ILE A 259 -6.20 -5.52 17.09
C ILE A 259 -7.43 -4.68 16.81
N GLU A 260 -8.19 -5.04 15.78
CA GLU A 260 -9.47 -4.40 15.48
C GLU A 260 -10.62 -5.06 16.22
N ARG A 261 -10.56 -6.39 16.37
CA ARG A 261 -11.57 -7.17 17.09
C ARG A 261 -10.93 -8.42 17.69
N ALA A 262 -11.36 -8.77 18.90
CA ALA A 262 -11.06 -10.06 19.51
C ALA A 262 -12.36 -10.86 19.70
N PHE A 263 -12.27 -12.17 19.51
CA PHE A 263 -13.30 -13.14 19.84
C PHE A 263 -12.71 -14.09 20.87
N VAL A 264 -13.35 -14.18 22.03
CA VAL A 264 -12.95 -15.08 23.10
C VAL A 264 -14.02 -16.15 23.23
N HIS A 265 -13.69 -17.38 22.81
CA HIS A 265 -14.52 -18.55 23.07
C HIS A 265 -14.21 -19.12 24.45
N LEU A 266 -15.24 -19.60 25.14
CA LEU A 266 -15.14 -20.15 26.49
C LEU A 266 -15.48 -21.64 26.46
N ASP A 267 -14.44 -22.46 26.59
CA ASP A 267 -14.58 -23.90 26.63
C ASP A 267 -14.52 -24.44 28.05
N TYR A 268 -15.09 -25.63 28.23
CA TYR A 268 -14.97 -26.40 29.46
C TYR A 268 -14.08 -27.65 29.31
N GLU A 269 -13.65 -27.94 28.08
CA GLU A 269 -12.83 -29.10 27.74
C GLU A 269 -11.80 -28.73 26.65
N PHE A 270 -10.79 -29.56 26.44
CA PHE A 270 -9.61 -29.25 25.61
C PHE A 270 -9.24 -30.40 24.65
N SER A 271 -10.11 -31.41 24.52
CA SER A 271 -9.82 -32.62 23.75
C SER A 271 -10.50 -32.67 22.39
N HIS A 272 -11.41 -31.73 22.09
CA HIS A 272 -12.04 -31.62 20.77
C HIS A 272 -11.04 -31.19 19.69
N LYS A 273 -11.37 -31.56 18.45
CA LYS A 273 -10.71 -30.98 17.27
C LYS A 273 -11.19 -29.54 17.11
N PRO A 274 -10.36 -28.60 16.65
CA PRO A 274 -10.77 -27.21 16.50
C PRO A 274 -12.10 -27.10 15.75
N GLU A 275 -13.11 -26.45 16.32
CA GLU A 275 -14.48 -26.45 15.78
C GLU A 275 -14.55 -25.88 14.35
N HIS A 276 -13.59 -25.03 13.98
CA HIS A 276 -13.47 -24.40 12.67
C HIS A 276 -12.45 -25.08 11.72
N ALA A 277 -12.08 -26.35 11.95
CA ALA A 277 -11.06 -27.07 11.18
C ALA A 277 -11.43 -27.44 9.73
N GLN A 278 -12.66 -27.18 9.26
CA GLN A 278 -13.04 -27.47 7.87
C GLN A 278 -12.17 -26.72 6.84
N ALA A 279 -11.58 -25.58 7.20
CA ALA A 279 -10.68 -24.83 6.33
C ALA A 279 -9.34 -25.53 6.01
N HIS A 280 -8.95 -26.54 6.79
CA HIS A 280 -7.69 -27.28 6.62
C HIS A 280 -7.87 -28.67 6.01
N ALA A 281 -9.07 -29.02 5.55
CA ALA A 281 -9.42 -30.35 5.02
C ALA A 281 -9.15 -30.52 3.51
N LEU A 282 -8.16 -29.81 2.95
CA LEU A 282 -7.75 -29.92 1.54
C LEU A 282 -6.41 -30.65 1.40
#